data_AF-A0A8D9RWL0-F1
#
_entry.id   AF-A0A8D9RWL0-F1
#
_cell.length_a   1.000
_cell.length_b   1.000
_cell.length_c   1.000
_cell.angle_alpha   90.00
_cell.angle_beta   90.00
_cell.angle_gamma   90.00
#
_symmetry.space_group_name_H-M   'P 1'
#
loop_
_entity.id
_entity.type
_entity.pdbx_description
1 polymer ?
#
loop_
_entity_poly.entity_id
_entity_poly.type
_entity_poly.pdbx_seq_one_letter_code
_entity_poly.pdbx_strand_id
1 'polypeptide(L)' 'MILDQFEKQPVIPYTTYQKEQKHKFKNDPTKSQNWQYNAEDDYYIDHLGVRFSF' A
#
# COMPACT_ATOMS: atom_id res chain seq x y z
N MET A 1 -10.67 -0.08 24.70
CA MET A 1 -9.59 -0.41 23.75
C MET A 1 -10.20 -1.23 22.62
N ILE A 2 -9.95 -0.87 21.36
CA ILE A 2 -10.41 -1.67 20.21
C ILE A 2 -9.29 -2.68 19.92
N LEU A 3 -9.51 -3.93 20.32
CA LEU A 3 -8.63 -5.06 20.02
C LEU A 3 -9.05 -5.64 18.67
N ASP A 4 -8.09 -5.98 17.81
CA ASP A 4 -8.39 -6.67 16.56
C ASP A 4 -8.70 -8.17 16.82
N GLN A 5 -9.16 -8.90 15.80
CA GLN A 5 -9.52 -10.33 15.86
C GLN A 5 -8.42 -11.26 16.42
N PHE A 6 -7.16 -10.81 16.42
CA PHE A 6 -5.98 -11.49 16.94
C PHE A 6 -5.51 -10.95 18.31
N GLU A 7 -6.35 -10.17 19.00
CA GLU A 7 -6.06 -9.55 20.30
C GLU A 7 -4.80 -8.66 20.31
N LYS A 8 -4.46 -8.10 19.16
CA LYS A 8 -3.34 -7.15 19.02
C LYS A 8 -3.86 -5.71 19.02
N GLN A 9 -3.04 -4.81 19.53
CA GLN A 9 -3.29 -3.38 19.41
C GLN A 9 -2.96 -2.95 17.97
N PRO A 10 -3.93 -2.43 17.22
CA PRO A 10 -3.69 -2.05 15.83
C PRO A 10 -2.75 -0.85 15.77
N VAL A 11 -1.62 -1.00 15.08
CA VAL A 11 -0.66 0.10 14.84
C VAL A 11 -1.26 1.13 13.87
N ILE A 12 -2.13 0.65 12.97
CA ILE A 12 -2.84 1.47 12.00
C ILE A 12 -4.25 1.77 12.54
N PRO A 13 -4.70 3.04 12.56
CA PRO A 13 -6.06 3.37 12.96
C PRO A 13 -7.09 2.60 12.11
N TYR A 14 -8.18 2.15 12.74
CA TYR A 14 -9.22 1.36 12.08
C TYR A 14 -9.80 2.04 10.82
N THR A 15 -9.90 3.37 10.84
CA THR A 15 -10.37 4.17 9.70
C THR A 15 -9.43 4.13 8.49
N THR A 16 -8.12 4.03 8.71
CA THR A 16 -7.12 3.88 7.65
C THR A 16 -7.19 2.48 7.06
N TYR A 17 -7.22 1.45 7.89
CA TYR A 17 -7.39 0.06 7.46
C TYR A 17 -8.64 -0.13 6.58
N GLN A 18 -9.79 0.44 7.00
CA GLN A 18 -11.01 0.40 6.21
C GLN A 18 -10.89 1.12 4.86
N LYS A 19 -10.10 2.20 4.77
CA LYS A 19 -9.86 2.91 3.51
C LYS A 19 -8.97 2.09 2.57
N GLU A 20 -7.91 1.50 3.10
CA GLU A 20 -6.94 0.67 2.35
C GLU A 20 -7.60 -0.58 1.75
N GLN A 21 -8.62 -1.14 2.42
CA GLN A 21 -9.36 -2.28 1.89
C GLN A 21 -10.25 -1.96 0.67
N LYS A 22 -10.59 -0.69 0.41
CA LYS A 22 -11.49 -0.34 -0.70
C LYS A 22 -10.80 -0.55 -2.05
N HIS A 23 -11.54 -1.10 -3.01
CA HIS A 23 -11.05 -1.33 -4.38
C HIS A 23 -10.43 -0.07 -5.03
N LYS A 24 -11.04 1.10 -4.79
CA LYS A 24 -10.51 2.39 -5.27
C LYS A 24 -9.12 2.72 -4.75
N PHE A 25 -8.78 2.30 -3.53
CA PHE A 25 -7.48 2.56 -2.91
C PHE A 25 -6.42 1.60 -3.43
N LYS A 26 -6.78 0.32 -3.59
CA LYS A 26 -5.89 -0.72 -4.12
C LYS A 26 -5.51 -0.53 -5.59
N ASN A 27 -6.35 0.16 -6.36
CA ASN A 27 -6.10 0.45 -7.77
C ASN A 27 -5.68 1.90 -8.01
N ASP A 28 -5.46 2.68 -6.94
CA ASP A 28 -5.00 4.05 -7.05
C ASP A 28 -3.51 4.06 -7.42
N PRO A 29 -3.15 4.50 -8.64
CA PRO A 29 -1.77 4.39 -9.12
C PRO A 29 -0.86 5.45 -8.45
N THR A 30 -1.43 6.45 -7.75
CA THR A 30 -0.68 7.43 -6.96
C THR A 30 -0.07 6.85 -5.68
N LYS A 31 -0.46 5.63 -5.30
CA LYS A 31 0.05 4.94 -4.12
C LYS A 31 1.23 4.07 -4.50
N SER A 32 2.39 4.34 -3.91
CA SER A 32 3.61 3.55 -4.13
C SER A 32 3.45 2.06 -3.80
N GLN A 33 2.57 1.74 -2.85
CA GLN A 33 2.22 0.37 -2.50
C GLN A 33 1.61 -0.43 -3.66
N ASN A 34 1.02 0.25 -4.64
CA ASN A 34 0.37 -0.37 -5.80
C ASN A 34 1.28 -0.37 -7.05
N TRP A 35 2.49 0.17 -6.96
CA TRP A 35 3.41 0.20 -8.10
C TRP A 35 3.92 -1.20 -8.42
N GLN A 36 4.10 -1.46 -9.72
CA GLN A 36 4.71 -2.71 -10.14
C GLN A 36 6.21 -2.68 -9.86
N TYR A 37 6.67 -3.71 -9.16
CA TYR A 37 8.08 -3.98 -8.93
C TYR A 37 8.63 -4.83 -10.08
N ASN A 38 9.73 -4.38 -10.69
CA ASN A 38 10.52 -5.20 -11.58
C ASN A 38 11.69 -5.80 -10.80
N ALA A 39 11.64 -7.12 -10.61
CA ALA A 39 12.65 -7.87 -9.88
C ALA A 39 13.95 -8.13 -10.68
N GLU A 40 13.90 -8.09 -12.02
CA GLU A 40 15.07 -8.36 -12.86
C GLU A 40 16.07 -7.21 -12.80
N ASP A 41 15.56 -5.98 -12.88
CA ASP A 41 16.35 -4.75 -12.94
C ASP A 41 16.29 -3.93 -11.63
N ASP A 42 15.72 -4.53 -10.58
CA ASP A 42 15.53 -3.99 -9.22
C ASP A 42 15.03 -2.53 -9.19
N TYR A 43 13.80 -2.31 -9.68
CA TYR A 43 13.21 -0.98 -9.70
C TYR A 43 11.68 -0.98 -9.54
N TYR A 44 11.16 0.19 -9.18
CA TYR A 44 9.74 0.52 -9.25
C TYR A 44 9.47 1.57 -10.34
N ILE A 45 8.30 1.53 -10.97
CA ILE A 45 7.80 2.58 -11.86
C ILE A 45 6.55 3.21 -11.24
N ASP A 46 6.58 4.53 -11.10
CA ASP A 46 5.41 5.32 -10.69
C ASP A 46 4.39 5.48 -11.82
N HIS A 47 3.16 5.86 -11.48
CA HIS A 47 2.08 6.16 -12.41
C HIS A 47 2.40 7.26 -13.44
N LEU A 48 3.40 8.10 -13.15
CA LEU A 48 3.93 9.11 -14.07
C LEU A 48 5.09 8.61 -14.94
N GLY A 49 5.47 7.34 -14.82
CA GLY A 49 6.57 6.74 -15.59
C GLY A 49 7.96 7.01 -15.02
N VAL A 50 8.05 7.55 -13.79
CA VAL A 50 9.34 7.80 -13.12
C VAL A 50 9.87 6.49 -12.51
N ARG A 51 11.14 6.17 -12.80
CA ARG A 51 11.83 4.98 -12.29
C ARG A 51 12.53 5.30 -10.97
N PHE A 52 12.35 4.44 -9.97
CA PHE A 52 13.04 4.48 -8.68
C PHE A 52 13.87 3.21 -8.49
N SER A 53 15.17 3.37 -8.19
CA SER A 53 16.13 2.30 -7.87
C SER A 53 16.92 2.71 -6.62
N PHE A 54 17.42 1.74 -5.85
CA PHE A 54 18.08 1.94 -4.55
C PHE A 54 19.52 1.41 -4.52
#